data_AF-A0A8J1ZS05-F1
#
_entry.id   AF-A0A8J1ZS05-F1
#
_cell.length_a   1.000
_cell.length_b   1.000
_cell.length_c   1.000
_cell.angle_alpha   90.00
_cell.angle_beta   90.00
_cell.angle_gamma   90.00
#
_symmetry.space_group_name_H-M   'P 1'
#
loop_
_entity.id
_entity.type
_entity.pdbx_description
1 polymer ?
#
loop_
_entity_poly.entity_id
_entity_poly.type
_entity_poly.pdbx_seq_one_letter_code
_entity_poly.pdbx_strand_id
1 'polypeptide(L)'
;MSGVVVKPNMRNELVNDPNCAAFPWLASEIGMKSQEELLMHFGEGANIEAKTALNIEVSSRGRSGGFRDRISKTQLLDLGKNINGKLYMDEHTVRARAGLLNITSWLAIINILLWKESTLLYVLYPVVFYDMLVASAFGVVPLSPYGFVGAFLASTFGPSQPLWKPAEPKRFAWIIGFFLVNTCFLGWFYEIRPLLLMAVAMCNAATWAESALGFCVGCWMWNTIIAPRLGQAACEECKL
;
A
#
# COMPACT_ATOMS: atom_id res chain seq x y z
N MET A 1 26.00 15.44 22.58
CA MET A 1 24.66 14.82 22.57
C MET A 1 23.70 15.86 22.02
N SER A 2 23.47 15.84 20.71
CA SER A 2 22.57 16.80 20.06
C SER A 2 21.46 15.98 19.43
N GLY A 3 20.34 15.90 20.15
CA GLY A 3 19.15 15.18 19.72
C GLY A 3 18.58 15.81 18.47
N VAL A 4 18.48 15.02 17.40
CA VAL A 4 17.71 15.38 16.22
C VAL A 4 16.24 15.28 16.61
N VAL A 5 15.57 16.42 16.65
CA VAL A 5 14.11 16.51 16.81
C VAL A 5 13.48 15.94 15.54
N VAL A 6 12.96 14.72 15.61
CA VAL A 6 12.25 14.07 14.51
C VAL A 6 10.86 14.69 14.38
N LYS A 7 10.51 15.20 13.19
CA LYS A 7 9.18 15.74 12.92
C LYS A 7 8.13 14.61 12.91
N PRO A 8 6.99 14.78 13.60
CA PRO A 8 5.93 13.78 13.62
C PRO A 8 5.05 13.90 12.37
N ASN A 9 4.71 12.76 11.77
CA ASN A 9 3.71 12.55 10.71
C ASN A 9 3.85 13.44 9.46
N MET A 10 4.06 12.82 8.28
CA MET A 10 3.95 13.48 6.95
C MET A 10 2.65 14.26 6.71
N ARG A 11 1.61 14.10 7.54
CA ARG A 11 0.45 15.00 7.61
C ARG A 11 0.88 16.47 7.72
N ASN A 12 1.88 16.77 8.52
CA ASN A 12 2.39 18.12 8.71
C ASN A 12 3.23 18.62 7.51
N GLU A 13 3.85 17.72 6.74
CA GLU A 13 4.61 18.11 5.55
C GLU A 13 3.67 18.40 4.36
N LEU A 14 2.57 17.66 4.23
CA LEU A 14 1.52 17.91 3.23
C LEU A 14 0.70 19.19 3.50
N VAL A 15 0.50 19.54 4.78
CA VAL A 15 -0.13 20.82 5.18
C VAL A 15 0.73 22.04 4.84
N ASN A 16 2.05 21.87 4.75
CA ASN A 16 3.01 22.94 4.49
C ASN A 16 3.39 23.09 3.00
N ASP A 17 2.82 22.29 2.10
CA ASP A 17 3.07 22.40 0.66
C ASP A 17 2.08 23.40 0.01
N PRO A 18 2.54 24.55 -0.52
CA PRO A 18 1.66 25.54 -1.14
C PRO A 18 0.91 25.01 -2.37
N ASN A 19 1.37 23.91 -2.98
CA ASN A 19 0.65 23.24 -4.07
C ASN A 19 -0.56 22.44 -3.60
N CYS A 20 -0.68 22.17 -2.29
CA CYS A 20 -1.79 21.44 -1.68
C CYS A 20 -2.90 22.36 -1.13
N ALA A 21 -2.70 23.69 -1.12
CA ALA A 21 -3.66 24.67 -0.57
C ALA A 21 -5.01 24.73 -1.33
N ALA A 22 -5.05 24.21 -2.57
CA ALA A 22 -6.27 24.19 -3.39
C ALA A 22 -7.26 23.08 -3.03
N PHE A 23 -6.88 22.10 -2.18
CA PHE A 23 -7.75 20.96 -1.89
C PHE A 23 -8.91 21.29 -0.93
N PRO A 24 -10.17 20.90 -1.24
CA PRO A 24 -11.37 21.31 -0.48
C PRO A 24 -11.43 20.83 0.98
N TRP A 25 -10.71 19.77 1.33
CA TRP A 25 -10.76 19.15 2.66
C TRP A 25 -9.72 19.71 3.64
N LEU A 26 -8.73 20.46 3.15
CA LEU A 26 -7.64 21.01 3.96
C LEU A 26 -8.14 22.08 4.97
N ALA A 27 -9.15 22.86 4.59
CA ALA A 27 -9.80 23.85 5.47
C ALA A 27 -10.51 23.20 6.67
N SER A 28 -11.11 22.03 6.48
CA SER A 28 -11.83 21.30 7.53
C SER A 28 -10.89 20.73 8.60
N GLU A 29 -9.64 20.40 8.27
CA GLU A 29 -8.67 19.85 9.23
C GLU A 29 -7.92 20.93 10.02
N ILE A 30 -7.79 22.15 9.47
CA ILE A 30 -7.15 23.31 10.14
C ILE A 30 -8.17 24.07 11.02
N GLY A 31 -9.44 23.63 11.05
CA GLY A 31 -10.50 24.27 11.83
C GLY A 31 -10.98 25.61 11.25
N MET A 32 -10.65 25.90 9.98
CA MET A 32 -11.07 27.10 9.28
C MET A 32 -12.45 26.91 8.65
N LYS A 33 -13.31 27.92 8.76
CA LYS A 33 -14.73 27.78 8.39
C LYS A 33 -14.96 27.91 6.89
N SER A 34 -14.00 28.44 6.13
CA SER A 34 -14.08 28.55 4.66
C SER A 34 -12.72 28.40 3.98
N GLN A 35 -12.72 28.01 2.70
CA GLN A 35 -11.49 27.92 1.89
C GLN A 35 -10.86 29.30 1.60
N GLU A 36 -11.65 30.38 1.70
CA GLU A 36 -11.15 31.75 1.52
C GLU A 36 -10.25 32.19 2.69
N GLU A 37 -10.52 31.75 3.92
CA GLU A 37 -9.62 31.98 5.08
C GLU A 37 -8.27 31.27 4.90
N LEU A 38 -8.28 30.05 4.34
CA LEU A 38 -7.07 29.26 4.11
C LEU A 38 -6.14 29.93 3.08
N LEU A 39 -6.72 30.46 1.99
CA LEU A 39 -5.97 31.15 0.94
C LEU A 39 -5.41 32.51 1.39
N MET A 40 -6.10 33.20 2.31
CA MET A 40 -5.55 34.40 2.96
C MET A 40 -4.41 34.05 3.94
N HIS A 41 -4.43 32.87 4.57
CA HIS A 41 -3.38 32.45 5.48
C HIS A 41 -2.06 32.07 4.77
N PHE A 42 -2.13 31.63 3.52
CA PHE A 42 -0.97 31.34 2.65
C PHE A 42 -0.69 32.45 1.60
N GLY A 43 -1.28 33.63 1.79
CA GLY A 43 -1.29 34.72 0.82
C GLY A 43 0.03 35.50 0.72
N GLU A 44 0.87 35.11 -0.24
CA GLU A 44 1.59 36.03 -1.16
C GLU A 44 2.17 35.32 -2.40
N GLY A 45 2.08 33.99 -2.50
CA GLY A 45 2.63 33.21 -3.64
C GLY A 45 1.62 32.54 -4.58
N ALA A 46 0.31 32.68 -4.38
CA ALA A 46 -0.68 31.97 -5.20
C ALA A 46 -0.83 32.60 -6.59
N ASN A 47 -0.30 31.90 -7.59
CA ASN A 47 -0.28 32.30 -9.00
C ASN A 47 -1.71 32.46 -9.59
N ILE A 48 -1.86 33.37 -10.56
CA ILE A 48 -3.14 33.80 -11.16
C ILE A 48 -3.93 32.63 -11.80
N GLU A 49 -3.25 31.54 -12.16
CA GLU A 49 -3.86 30.30 -12.66
C GLU A 49 -4.77 29.62 -11.61
N ALA A 50 -4.40 29.65 -10.32
CA ALA A 50 -5.20 29.03 -9.25
C ALA A 50 -6.54 29.75 -9.02
N LYS A 51 -6.55 31.08 -9.17
CA LYS A 51 -7.78 31.90 -9.10
C LYS A 51 -8.71 31.66 -10.29
N THR A 52 -8.14 31.34 -11.45
CA THR A 52 -8.92 31.08 -12.68
C THR A 52 -9.56 29.69 -12.65
N ALA A 53 -8.86 28.68 -12.11
CA ALA A 53 -9.40 27.33 -11.89
C ALA A 53 -10.63 27.34 -10.96
N LEU A 54 -10.63 28.18 -9.93
CA LEU A 54 -11.72 28.28 -8.95
C LEU A 54 -13.06 28.74 -9.59
N ASN A 55 -13.00 29.69 -10.56
CA ASN A 55 -14.20 30.19 -11.23
C ASN A 55 -14.87 29.14 -12.15
N ILE A 56 -14.08 28.22 -12.69
CA ILE A 56 -14.61 27.13 -13.54
C ILE A 56 -15.29 26.06 -12.68
N GLU A 57 -14.82 25.84 -11.45
CA GLU A 57 -15.26 24.73 -10.60
C GLU A 57 -16.47 25.05 -9.70
N VAL A 58 -16.70 26.32 -9.36
CA VAL A 58 -17.93 26.73 -8.63
C VAL A 58 -19.18 26.51 -9.49
N SER A 59 -19.08 26.56 -10.83
CA SER A 59 -20.21 26.32 -11.72
C SER A 59 -20.66 24.86 -11.79
N SER A 60 -19.85 23.89 -11.32
CA SER A 60 -20.16 22.45 -11.43
C SER A 60 -20.76 21.84 -10.15
N ARG A 61 -20.83 22.59 -9.04
CA ARG A 61 -21.21 22.09 -7.70
C ARG A 61 -22.72 21.99 -7.46
N GLY A 62 -23.45 21.47 -8.44
CA GLY A 62 -24.91 21.35 -8.41
C GLY A 62 -25.44 20.06 -9.01
N ARG A 63 -24.97 18.86 -8.58
CA ARG A 63 -25.78 17.63 -8.70
C ARG A 63 -25.22 16.44 -7.91
N SER A 64 -26.10 15.89 -7.06
CA SER A 64 -26.14 14.53 -6.47
C SER A 64 -25.09 13.54 -6.99
N GLY A 65 -24.06 13.24 -6.17
CA GLY A 65 -23.00 12.30 -6.52
C GLY A 65 -23.30 10.87 -6.05
N GLY A 66 -23.61 9.99 -6.99
CA GLY A 66 -23.89 8.57 -6.76
C GLY A 66 -22.62 7.73 -6.54
N PHE A 67 -22.81 6.41 -6.34
CA PHE A 67 -21.79 5.35 -6.22
C PHE A 67 -20.62 5.44 -7.23
N ARG A 68 -20.83 6.14 -8.36
CA ARG A 68 -19.84 6.40 -9.42
C ARG A 68 -18.77 7.45 -9.07
N ASP A 69 -19.03 8.37 -8.16
CA ASP A 69 -18.10 9.48 -7.84
C ASP A 69 -17.07 9.11 -6.77
N ARG A 70 -17.24 7.96 -6.11
CA ARG A 70 -16.25 7.42 -5.14
C ARG A 70 -15.09 6.68 -5.84
N ILE A 71 -15.28 6.26 -7.09
CA ILE A 71 -14.23 5.62 -7.90
C ILE A 71 -13.43 6.73 -8.59
N SER A 72 -12.56 7.41 -7.84
CA SER A 72 -11.57 8.27 -8.46
C SER A 72 -10.63 7.40 -9.30
N LYS A 73 -10.77 7.46 -10.64
CA LYS A 73 -9.98 6.68 -11.61
C LYS A 73 -8.46 6.83 -11.42
N THR A 74 -8.00 7.88 -10.75
CA THR A 74 -6.58 8.15 -10.47
C THR A 74 -5.98 7.22 -9.42
N GLN A 75 -6.75 6.65 -8.48
CA GLN A 75 -6.17 5.73 -7.47
C GLN A 75 -5.90 4.32 -8.01
N LEU A 76 -6.62 3.88 -9.04
CA LEU A 76 -6.55 2.50 -9.56
C LEU A 76 -5.43 2.29 -10.60
N LEU A 77 -4.74 3.36 -11.03
CA LEU A 77 -3.68 3.31 -12.05
C LEU A 77 -2.32 3.81 -11.56
N ASP A 78 -2.23 4.27 -10.31
CA ASP A 78 -0.98 4.81 -9.79
C ASP A 78 -0.11 3.66 -9.23
N LEU A 79 1.11 3.49 -9.77
CA LEU A 79 2.12 2.52 -9.33
C LEU A 79 2.64 2.74 -7.88
N GLY A 80 2.08 3.73 -7.23
CA GLY A 80 2.55 4.37 -6.01
C GLY A 80 2.84 5.84 -6.31
N LYS A 81 2.56 6.69 -5.33
CA LYS A 81 2.80 8.13 -5.46
C LYS A 81 4.30 8.39 -5.28
N ASN A 82 4.96 8.95 -6.30
CA ASN A 82 6.34 9.40 -6.16
C ASN A 82 6.35 10.82 -5.57
N ILE A 83 6.94 10.98 -4.39
CA ILE A 83 7.07 12.26 -3.70
C ILE A 83 8.57 12.44 -3.40
N ASN A 84 9.17 13.51 -3.92
CA ASN A 84 10.60 13.82 -3.71
C ASN A 84 11.55 12.65 -4.06
N GLY A 85 11.23 11.90 -5.13
CA GLY A 85 12.03 10.76 -5.58
C GLY A 85 11.82 9.48 -4.77
N LYS A 86 10.99 9.51 -3.72
CA LYS A 86 10.63 8.34 -2.91
C LYS A 86 9.24 7.84 -3.27
N LEU A 87 9.09 6.52 -3.39
CA LEU A 87 7.83 5.89 -3.73
C LEU A 87 7.02 5.60 -2.47
N TYR A 88 5.74 5.96 -2.49
CA TYR A 88 4.77 5.70 -1.42
C TYR A 88 3.62 4.83 -1.91
N MET A 89 3.09 4.02 -1.01
CA MET A 89 2.00 3.08 -1.28
C MET A 89 0.92 3.21 -0.22
N ASP A 90 -0.31 2.96 -0.64
CA ASP A 90 -1.46 2.95 0.26
C ASP A 90 -1.47 1.67 1.10
N GLU A 91 -1.50 1.84 2.42
CA GLU A 91 -1.53 0.77 3.41
C GLU A 91 -2.78 -0.11 3.27
N HIS A 92 -3.93 0.49 2.97
CA HIS A 92 -5.19 -0.25 2.86
C HIS A 92 -5.17 -1.24 1.70
N THR A 93 -4.68 -0.79 0.54
CA THR A 93 -4.46 -1.63 -0.64
C THR A 93 -3.50 -2.79 -0.35
N VAL A 94 -2.39 -2.52 0.34
CA VAL A 94 -1.39 -3.54 0.67
C VAL A 94 -1.95 -4.59 1.65
N ARG A 95 -2.69 -4.16 2.67
CA ARG A 95 -3.35 -5.08 3.63
C ARG A 95 -4.45 -5.91 2.97
N ALA A 96 -5.22 -5.33 2.06
CA ALA A 96 -6.22 -6.06 1.27
C ALA A 96 -5.56 -7.14 0.40
N ARG A 97 -4.45 -6.81 -0.28
CA ARG A 97 -3.64 -7.77 -1.04
C ARG A 97 -3.12 -8.91 -0.15
N ALA A 98 -2.60 -8.61 1.04
CA ALA A 98 -2.16 -9.63 2.00
C ALA A 98 -3.32 -10.55 2.41
N GLY A 99 -4.53 -10.02 2.59
CA GLY A 99 -5.73 -10.81 2.87
C GLY A 99 -6.09 -11.77 1.72
N LEU A 100 -6.00 -11.32 0.47
CA LEU A 100 -6.24 -12.19 -0.69
C LEU A 100 -5.21 -13.33 -0.78
N LEU A 101 -3.93 -13.01 -0.57
CA LEU A 101 -2.85 -14.00 -0.55
C LEU A 101 -3.01 -15.03 0.59
N ASN A 102 -3.49 -14.58 1.75
CA ASN A 102 -3.83 -15.44 2.88
C ASN A 102 -4.96 -16.43 2.51
N ILE A 103 -6.04 -15.94 1.88
CA ILE A 103 -7.12 -16.82 1.38
C ILE A 103 -6.56 -17.87 0.41
N THR A 104 -5.69 -17.48 -0.52
CA THR A 104 -5.10 -18.43 -1.47
C THR A 104 -4.18 -19.45 -0.79
N SER A 105 -3.47 -19.05 0.27
CA SER A 105 -2.65 -19.94 1.09
C SER A 105 -3.51 -20.97 1.82
N TRP A 106 -4.65 -20.58 2.40
CA TRP A 106 -5.60 -21.52 2.99
C TRP A 106 -6.17 -22.50 1.98
N LEU A 107 -6.54 -22.03 0.78
CA LEU A 107 -7.01 -22.90 -0.30
C LEU A 107 -5.94 -23.92 -0.69
N ALA A 108 -4.67 -23.50 -0.77
CA ALA A 108 -3.56 -24.41 -1.01
C ALA A 108 -3.40 -25.43 0.12
N ILE A 109 -3.37 -25.00 1.39
CA ILE A 109 -3.23 -25.88 2.55
C ILE A 109 -4.35 -26.93 2.60
N ILE A 110 -5.60 -26.51 2.44
CA ILE A 110 -6.77 -27.41 2.46
C ILE A 110 -6.67 -28.43 1.32
N ASN A 111 -6.29 -27.99 0.13
CA ASN A 111 -6.12 -28.87 -1.03
C ASN A 111 -5.00 -29.91 -0.81
N ILE A 112 -3.86 -29.50 -0.26
CA ILE A 112 -2.74 -30.38 0.08
C ILE A 112 -3.13 -31.41 1.15
N LEU A 113 -3.85 -30.99 2.18
CA LEU A 113 -4.20 -31.84 3.32
C LEU A 113 -5.36 -32.80 3.01
N LEU A 114 -6.41 -32.32 2.36
CA LEU A 114 -7.64 -33.11 2.16
C LEU A 114 -7.67 -33.82 0.81
N TRP A 115 -7.29 -33.15 -0.28
CA TRP A 115 -7.62 -33.61 -1.64
C TRP A 115 -6.44 -34.27 -2.34
N LYS A 116 -5.19 -34.01 -1.90
CA LYS A 116 -3.94 -34.56 -2.49
C LYS A 116 -3.77 -34.30 -4.01
N GLU A 117 -4.70 -33.58 -4.63
CA GLU A 117 -4.68 -33.21 -6.05
C GLU A 117 -3.80 -31.99 -6.27
N SER A 118 -2.65 -32.17 -6.95
CA SER A 118 -1.68 -31.09 -7.17
C SER A 118 -2.09 -30.08 -8.24
N THR A 119 -3.20 -30.32 -8.95
CA THR A 119 -3.67 -29.48 -10.07
C THR A 119 -3.93 -28.03 -9.65
N LEU A 120 -4.42 -27.80 -8.43
CA LEU A 120 -4.65 -26.44 -7.93
C LEU A 120 -3.33 -25.68 -7.73
N LEU A 121 -2.28 -26.35 -7.26
CA LEU A 121 -0.96 -25.74 -7.07
C LEU A 121 -0.33 -25.31 -8.39
N TYR A 122 -0.55 -26.05 -9.48
CA TYR A 122 -0.09 -25.68 -10.82
C TYR A 122 -0.67 -24.35 -11.31
N VAL A 123 -1.90 -24.02 -10.90
CA VAL A 123 -2.56 -22.76 -11.28
C VAL A 123 -2.21 -21.65 -10.30
N LEU A 124 -2.17 -21.93 -9.00
CA LEU A 124 -1.90 -20.92 -7.97
C LEU A 124 -0.45 -20.43 -7.99
N TYR A 125 0.52 -21.34 -8.17
CA TYR A 125 1.94 -20.99 -8.17
C TYR A 125 2.31 -19.88 -9.16
N PRO A 126 2.05 -19.99 -10.48
CA PRO A 126 2.49 -18.97 -11.43
C PRO A 126 1.83 -17.60 -11.18
N VAL A 127 0.58 -17.59 -10.71
CA VAL A 127 -0.14 -16.35 -10.38
C VAL A 127 0.51 -15.66 -9.17
N VAL A 128 0.75 -16.39 -8.09
CA VAL A 128 1.36 -15.84 -6.87
C VAL A 128 2.84 -15.48 -7.09
N PHE A 129 3.58 -16.31 -7.84
CA PHE A 129 4.97 -16.04 -8.23
C PHE A 129 5.06 -14.73 -9.01
N TYR A 130 4.22 -14.56 -10.04
CA TYR A 130 4.19 -13.36 -10.86
C TYR A 130 3.81 -12.13 -10.03
N ASP A 131 2.81 -12.27 -9.16
CA ASP A 131 2.37 -11.20 -8.26
C ASP A 131 3.49 -10.69 -7.35
N MET A 132 4.23 -11.59 -6.70
CA MET A 132 5.33 -11.23 -5.81
C MET A 132 6.51 -10.63 -6.57
N LEU A 133 6.84 -11.18 -7.75
CA LEU A 133 7.92 -10.70 -8.60
C LEU A 133 7.65 -9.27 -9.10
N VAL A 134 6.46 -9.06 -9.66
CA VAL A 134 6.07 -7.74 -10.19
C VAL A 134 5.93 -6.72 -9.07
N ALA A 135 5.34 -7.11 -7.94
CA ALA A 135 5.20 -6.20 -6.80
C ALA A 135 6.55 -5.75 -6.25
N SER A 136 7.50 -6.68 -6.12
CA SER A 136 8.85 -6.35 -5.64
C SER A 136 9.62 -5.45 -6.61
N ALA A 137 9.48 -5.64 -7.93
CA ALA A 137 10.18 -4.84 -8.94
C ALA A 137 9.54 -3.46 -9.18
N PHE A 138 8.23 -3.43 -9.44
CA PHE A 138 7.53 -2.25 -9.94
C PHE A 138 6.55 -1.63 -8.95
N GLY A 139 6.01 -2.43 -8.01
CA GLY A 139 4.96 -2.01 -7.08
C GLY A 139 3.62 -2.70 -7.33
N VAL A 140 2.58 -2.28 -6.60
CA VAL A 140 1.35 -3.07 -6.43
C VAL A 140 0.40 -3.02 -7.64
N VAL A 141 0.16 -1.84 -8.21
CA VAL A 141 -0.87 -1.62 -9.24
C VAL A 141 -0.19 -1.04 -10.48
N PRO A 142 -0.57 -1.38 -11.72
CA PRO A 142 -1.63 -2.30 -12.14
C PRO A 142 -1.15 -3.74 -12.42
N LEU A 143 0.16 -3.96 -12.37
CA LEU A 143 0.75 -5.17 -12.92
C LEU A 143 0.63 -6.40 -12.00
N SER A 144 0.44 -6.22 -10.68
CA SER A 144 0.27 -7.34 -9.76
C SER A 144 -1.22 -7.72 -9.66
N PRO A 145 -1.62 -8.98 -9.99
CA PRO A 145 -3.02 -9.38 -10.05
C PRO A 145 -3.73 -9.25 -8.70
N TYR A 146 -3.08 -9.67 -7.60
CA TYR A 146 -3.66 -9.50 -6.26
C TYR A 146 -3.59 -8.04 -5.80
N GLY A 147 -2.62 -7.26 -6.29
CA GLY A 147 -2.51 -5.83 -6.05
C GLY A 147 -3.66 -5.04 -6.67
N PHE A 148 -4.00 -5.35 -7.92
CA PHE A 148 -5.13 -4.73 -8.62
C PHE A 148 -6.46 -5.04 -7.91
N VAL A 149 -6.71 -6.31 -7.57
CA VAL A 149 -7.92 -6.70 -6.82
C VAL A 149 -7.90 -6.09 -5.42
N GLY A 150 -6.76 -6.04 -4.75
CA GLY A 150 -6.59 -5.40 -3.45
C GLY A 150 -6.91 -3.91 -3.48
N ALA A 151 -6.47 -3.20 -4.52
CA ALA A 151 -6.77 -1.78 -4.72
C ALA A 151 -8.26 -1.54 -5.01
N PHE A 152 -8.87 -2.43 -5.81
CA PHE A 152 -10.31 -2.39 -6.04
C PHE A 152 -11.10 -2.60 -4.74
N LEU A 153 -10.71 -3.57 -3.91
CA LEU A 153 -11.34 -3.83 -2.62
C LEU A 153 -11.14 -2.67 -1.63
N ALA A 154 -9.93 -2.10 -1.55
CA ALA A 154 -9.62 -0.97 -0.69
C ALA A 154 -10.39 0.29 -1.11
N SER A 155 -10.51 0.57 -2.41
CA SER A 155 -11.28 1.72 -2.91
C SER A 155 -12.78 1.54 -2.79
N THR A 156 -13.29 0.31 -2.88
CA THR A 156 -14.73 0.02 -2.82
C THR A 156 -15.24 -0.11 -1.38
N PHE A 157 -14.53 -0.85 -0.54
CA PHE A 157 -14.96 -1.23 0.81
C PHE A 157 -14.11 -0.61 1.92
N GLY A 158 -12.94 -0.08 1.58
CA GLY A 158 -12.02 0.51 2.55
C GLY A 158 -12.36 1.95 2.91
N PRO A 159 -11.56 2.55 3.80
CA PRO A 159 -11.68 3.95 4.17
C PRO A 159 -11.50 4.86 2.96
N SER A 160 -12.27 5.95 2.91
CA SER A 160 -12.22 6.93 1.82
C SER A 160 -10.93 7.75 1.76
N GLN A 161 -10.05 7.64 2.77
CA GLN A 161 -8.76 8.34 2.83
C GLN A 161 -7.60 7.34 2.73
N PRO A 162 -6.72 7.44 1.71
CA PRO A 162 -5.58 6.56 1.57
C PRO A 162 -4.53 6.86 2.64
N LEU A 163 -3.92 5.81 3.19
CA LEU A 163 -2.87 5.93 4.19
C LEU A 163 -1.52 5.65 3.53
N TRP A 164 -0.80 6.72 3.20
CA TRP A 164 0.47 6.62 2.50
C TRP A 164 1.62 6.20 3.42
N LYS A 165 2.32 5.14 3.04
CA LYS A 165 3.52 4.63 3.72
C LYS A 165 4.64 4.39 2.69
N PRO A 166 5.92 4.52 3.09
CA PRO A 166 7.02 4.36 2.15
C PRO A 166 7.10 2.92 1.60
N ALA A 167 7.40 2.81 0.31
CA ALA A 167 7.35 1.56 -0.43
C ALA A 167 8.57 0.63 -0.21
N GLU A 168 9.73 1.19 0.16
CA GLU A 168 10.99 0.43 0.32
C GLU A 168 10.87 -0.78 1.27
N PRO A 169 10.41 -0.64 2.53
CA PRO A 169 10.28 -1.79 3.43
C PRO A 169 9.23 -2.81 2.95
N LYS A 170 8.21 -2.36 2.20
CA LYS A 170 7.16 -3.23 1.64
C LYS A 170 7.69 -4.04 0.45
N ARG A 171 8.48 -3.43 -0.43
CA ARG A 171 9.16 -4.13 -1.52
C ARG A 171 10.08 -5.22 -0.99
N PHE A 172 10.80 -4.96 0.10
CA PHE A 172 11.59 -5.98 0.77
C PHE A 172 10.74 -7.15 1.30
N ALA A 173 9.59 -6.87 1.92
CA ALA A 173 8.67 -7.92 2.36
C ALA A 173 8.20 -8.83 1.20
N TRP A 174 7.96 -8.26 0.01
CA TRP A 174 7.57 -9.04 -1.17
C TRP A 174 8.71 -9.84 -1.78
N ILE A 175 9.96 -9.38 -1.65
CA ILE A 175 11.14 -10.20 -2.01
C ILE A 175 11.19 -11.45 -1.13
N ILE A 176 10.97 -11.32 0.18
CA ILE A 176 10.88 -12.47 1.09
C ILE A 176 9.72 -13.39 0.66
N GLY A 177 8.55 -12.81 0.36
CA GLY A 177 7.40 -13.55 -0.15
C GLY A 177 7.71 -14.33 -1.43
N PHE A 178 8.43 -13.72 -2.38
CA PHE A 178 8.89 -14.36 -3.60
C PHE A 178 9.76 -15.59 -3.32
N PHE A 179 10.74 -15.49 -2.41
CA PHE A 179 11.57 -16.63 -2.04
C PHE A 179 10.77 -17.74 -1.34
N LEU A 180 9.81 -17.40 -0.48
CA LEU A 180 8.94 -18.37 0.17
C LEU A 180 8.07 -19.14 -0.83
N VAL A 181 7.51 -18.46 -1.84
CA VAL A 181 6.70 -19.08 -2.90
C VAL A 181 7.56 -20.02 -3.75
N ASN A 182 8.79 -19.63 -4.09
CA ASN A 182 9.72 -20.50 -4.80
C ASN A 182 10.13 -21.70 -3.93
N THR A 183 10.33 -21.51 -2.63
CA THR A 183 10.65 -22.61 -1.70
C THR A 183 9.50 -23.61 -1.62
N CYS A 184 8.26 -23.12 -1.59
CA CYS A 184 7.06 -23.96 -1.64
C CYS A 184 7.02 -24.78 -2.95
N PHE A 185 7.30 -24.15 -4.09
CA PHE A 185 7.39 -24.82 -5.39
C PHE A 185 8.50 -25.88 -5.42
N LEU A 186 9.69 -25.60 -4.88
CA LEU A 186 10.77 -26.59 -4.78
C LEU A 186 10.38 -27.77 -3.88
N GLY A 187 9.74 -27.51 -2.75
CA GLY A 187 9.23 -28.56 -1.86
C GLY A 187 8.20 -29.45 -2.56
N TRP A 188 7.38 -28.87 -3.43
CA TRP A 188 6.45 -29.62 -4.27
C TRP A 188 7.18 -30.40 -5.39
N PHE A 189 8.10 -29.76 -6.13
CA PHE A 189 8.83 -30.36 -7.25
C PHE A 189 9.71 -31.55 -6.84
N TYR A 190 10.34 -31.48 -5.67
CA TYR A 190 11.14 -32.58 -5.11
C TYR A 190 10.33 -33.54 -4.22
N GLU A 191 9.00 -33.38 -4.15
CA GLU A 191 8.10 -34.17 -3.31
C GLU A 191 8.43 -34.15 -1.79
N ILE A 192 9.14 -33.11 -1.34
CA ILE A 192 9.50 -32.88 0.07
C ILE A 192 8.32 -32.21 0.78
N ARG A 193 7.31 -33.03 1.12
CA ARG A 193 6.09 -32.62 1.84
C ARG A 193 6.31 -31.69 3.03
N PRO A 194 7.25 -31.94 3.98
CA PRO A 194 7.42 -31.05 5.12
C PRO A 194 7.94 -29.67 4.73
N LEU A 195 8.81 -29.57 3.71
CA LEU A 195 9.32 -28.28 3.22
C LEU A 195 8.20 -27.43 2.63
N LEU A 196 7.36 -28.06 1.81
CA LEU A 196 6.16 -27.44 1.24
C LEU A 196 5.22 -26.92 2.34
N LEU A 197 4.89 -27.78 3.32
CA LEU A 197 3.99 -27.41 4.42
C LEU A 197 4.55 -26.29 5.30
N MET A 198 5.85 -26.32 5.61
CA MET A 198 6.49 -25.26 6.38
C MET A 198 6.48 -23.92 5.62
N ALA A 199 6.81 -23.93 4.34
CA ALA A 199 6.84 -22.72 3.51
C ALA A 199 5.45 -22.09 3.39
N VAL A 200 4.40 -22.88 3.09
CA VAL A 200 3.04 -22.36 2.98
C VAL A 200 2.48 -21.92 4.33
N ALA A 201 2.77 -22.64 5.42
CA ALA A 201 2.34 -22.24 6.76
C ALA A 201 3.00 -20.92 7.20
N MET A 202 4.29 -20.74 6.91
CA MET A 202 5.00 -19.49 7.19
C MET A 202 4.42 -18.32 6.38
N CYS A 203 4.15 -18.53 5.08
CA CYS A 203 3.52 -17.53 4.23
C CYS A 203 2.11 -17.16 4.73
N ASN A 204 1.32 -18.16 5.10
CA ASN A 204 -0.02 -18.00 5.65
C ASN A 204 -0.01 -17.18 6.96
N ALA A 205 0.90 -17.52 7.89
CA ALA A 205 1.04 -16.79 9.15
C ALA A 205 1.48 -15.33 8.94
N ALA A 206 2.45 -15.09 8.04
CA ALA A 206 2.94 -13.75 7.75
C ALA A 206 1.87 -12.86 7.07
N THR A 207 1.19 -13.40 6.06
CA THR A 207 0.11 -12.67 5.35
C THR A 207 -1.12 -12.46 6.24
N TRP A 208 -1.41 -13.40 7.14
CA TRP A 208 -2.41 -13.21 8.19
C TRP A 208 -2.04 -12.10 9.17
N ALA A 209 -0.81 -12.07 9.67
CA ALA A 209 -0.37 -11.00 10.58
C ALA A 209 -0.46 -9.62 9.90
N GLU A 210 -0.07 -9.52 8.63
CA GLU A 210 -0.12 -8.26 7.88
C GLU A 210 -1.56 -7.81 7.61
N SER A 211 -2.44 -8.73 7.22
CA SER A 211 -3.84 -8.38 6.93
C SER A 211 -4.66 -8.12 8.20
N ALA A 212 -4.63 -9.02 9.18
CA ALA A 212 -5.47 -8.97 10.37
C ALA A 212 -4.93 -8.00 11.45
N LEU A 213 -3.65 -8.13 11.81
CA LEU A 213 -3.04 -7.31 12.87
C LEU A 213 -2.49 -5.98 12.33
N GLY A 214 -2.32 -5.86 11.01
CA GLY A 214 -1.62 -4.73 10.41
C GLY A 214 -0.10 -4.80 10.60
N PHE A 215 0.44 -5.94 11.06
CA PHE A 215 1.87 -6.11 11.34
C PHE A 215 2.57 -6.86 10.21
N CYS A 216 3.46 -6.16 9.49
CA CYS A 216 4.27 -6.75 8.43
C CYS A 216 5.65 -7.17 8.97
N VAL A 217 5.89 -8.48 9.05
CA VAL A 217 7.17 -9.07 9.50
C VAL A 217 8.35 -8.57 8.65
N GLY A 218 8.16 -8.44 7.33
CA GLY A 218 9.21 -7.96 6.43
C GLY A 218 9.58 -6.50 6.69
N CYS A 219 8.59 -5.64 6.95
CA CYS A 219 8.85 -4.23 7.32
C CYS A 219 9.58 -4.14 8.65
N TRP A 220 9.22 -4.97 9.64
CA TRP A 220 9.91 -5.04 10.93
C TRP A 220 11.37 -5.48 10.77
N MET A 221 11.63 -6.51 9.95
CA MET A 221 12.98 -6.96 9.63
C MET A 221 13.77 -5.86 8.94
N TRP A 222 13.20 -5.20 7.94
CA TRP A 222 13.87 -4.08 7.25
C TRP A 222 14.32 -3.01 8.25
N ASN A 223 13.42 -2.60 9.13
CA ASN A 223 13.69 -1.51 10.07
C ASN A 223 14.73 -1.89 11.16
N THR A 224 14.71 -3.14 11.60
CA THR A 224 15.56 -3.60 12.71
C THR A 224 16.93 -4.09 12.23
N ILE A 225 17.01 -4.66 11.03
CA ILE A 225 18.15 -5.44 10.55
C ILE A 225 18.81 -4.75 9.36
N ILE A 226 18.05 -4.31 8.36
CA ILE A 226 18.60 -3.86 7.07
C ILE A 226 18.94 -2.36 7.10
N ALA A 227 17.99 -1.51 7.50
CA ALA A 227 18.18 -0.06 7.53
C ALA A 227 19.41 0.36 8.38
N PRO A 228 19.63 -0.18 9.60
CA PRO A 228 20.82 0.15 10.39
C PRO A 228 22.13 -0.30 9.73
N ARG A 229 22.12 -1.42 9.01
CA ARG A 229 23.31 -1.92 8.29
C ARG A 229 23.65 -1.11 7.04
N LEU A 230 22.64 -0.50 6.43
CA LEU A 230 22.81 0.40 5.28
C LEU A 230 23.11 1.85 5.71
N GLY A 231 23.21 2.14 7.01
CA GLY A 231 23.39 3.50 7.53
C GLY A 231 22.19 4.42 7.27
N GLN A 232 21.02 3.83 6.96
CA GLN A 232 19.79 4.57 6.71
C GLN A 232 19.02 4.77 8.01
N ALA A 233 18.33 5.90 8.12
CA ALA A 233 17.43 6.13 9.25
C ALA A 233 16.29 5.10 9.22
N ALA A 234 15.97 4.57 10.41
CA ALA A 234 14.82 3.70 10.61
C ALA A 234 13.54 4.40 10.11
N CYS A 235 12.67 3.65 9.43
CA CYS A 235 11.39 4.18 9.01
C CYS A 235 10.45 4.23 10.22
N GLU A 236 10.35 5.39 10.85
CA GLU A 236 9.43 5.59 11.99
C GLU A 236 7.97 5.51 11.57
N GLU A 237 7.66 5.88 10.33
CA GLU A 237 6.29 5.80 9.79
C GLU A 237 5.82 4.36 9.57
N CYS A 238 6.73 3.39 9.46
CA CYS A 238 6.41 1.96 9.36
C CYS A 238 6.43 1.24 10.71
N LYS A 239 6.70 1.96 11.80
CA LYS A 239 6.58 1.43 13.16
C LYS A 239 5.10 1.48 13.56
N LEU A 240 4.49 0.30 13.71
CA LEU A 240 3.24 0.17 14.46
C LEU A 240 3.55 0.25 15.96
#